data_AF-A0A420JCJ3-F1
#
_entry.id   AF-A0A420JCJ3-F1
#
_cell.length_a   1.000
_cell.length_b   1.000
_cell.length_c   1.000
_cell.angle_alpha   90.00
_cell.angle_beta   90.00
_cell.angle_gamma   90.00
#
_symmetry.space_group_name_H-M   'P 1'
#
loop_
_entity.id
_entity.type
_entity.pdbx_description
1 polymer ?
#
loop_
_entity_poly.entity_id
_entity_poly.type
_entity_poly.pdbx_seq_one_letter_code
_entity_poly.pdbx_strand_id
1 'polypeptide(L)'
;QGVTSFIEKELDVTSDHSPLLICIPTHLPYFKPNPKLRFSTIDEEMFKQLLRMQLVGMNLLEEKSSSHLENRAEELVDILQLSFAGSAKKSLTHNKGQPWWNQSCRNAKKKYKKILHQRTPSQDDKKAYRKVINKEKANFFQKKLDEACNAKEAFEISKWHKSKGQF
;
A
#
# COMPACT_ATOMS: atom_id res chain seq x y z
N GLN A 1 -17.19 14.14 -12.92
CA GLN A 1 -17.24 14.73 -14.27
C GLN A 1 -16.04 14.19 -15.03
N GLY A 2 -16.27 13.42 -16.10
CA GLY A 2 -15.22 12.76 -16.88
C GLY A 2 -14.75 13.62 -18.06
N VAL A 3 -13.92 13.05 -18.92
CA VAL A 3 -13.60 13.64 -20.23
C VAL A 3 -14.86 13.61 -21.09
N THR A 4 -15.20 14.74 -21.72
CA THR A 4 -16.32 14.82 -22.65
C THR A 4 -15.84 15.28 -24.02
N SER A 5 -16.43 14.74 -25.08
CA SER A 5 -16.10 15.09 -26.46
C SER A 5 -17.38 15.31 -27.26
N PHE A 6 -17.44 16.40 -28.03
CA PHE A 6 -18.56 16.73 -28.92
C PHE A 6 -18.04 17.32 -30.24
N ILE A 7 -18.86 17.27 -31.28
CA ILE A 7 -18.56 17.93 -32.56
C ILE A 7 -18.92 19.40 -32.44
N GLU A 8 -17.98 20.29 -32.74
CA GLU A 8 -18.13 21.74 -32.56
C GLU A 8 -18.34 22.46 -33.89
N LYS A 9 -19.59 22.50 -34.36
CA LYS A 9 -19.93 22.99 -35.70
C LYS A 9 -19.55 24.46 -35.95
N GLU A 10 -19.39 25.25 -34.89
CA GLU A 10 -19.01 26.67 -35.01
C GLU A 10 -17.53 26.86 -35.37
N LEU A 11 -16.70 25.82 -35.19
CA LEU A 11 -15.30 25.78 -35.62
C LEU A 11 -15.12 25.16 -37.02
N ASP A 12 -16.21 25.01 -37.78
CA ASP A 12 -16.15 24.46 -39.13
C ASP A 12 -15.38 25.40 -40.06
N VAL A 13 -14.29 24.89 -40.63
CA VAL A 13 -13.37 25.60 -41.52
C VAL A 13 -13.65 25.30 -42.99
N THR A 14 -14.86 24.90 -43.35
CA THR A 14 -15.28 24.52 -44.72
C THR A 14 -14.49 23.35 -45.32
N SER A 15 -13.78 22.61 -44.45
CA SER A 15 -13.12 21.35 -44.79
C SER A 15 -14.13 20.22 -44.68
N ASP A 16 -13.86 19.12 -45.38
CA ASP A 16 -14.53 17.83 -45.25
C ASP A 16 -14.35 17.16 -43.86
N HIS A 17 -13.74 17.83 -42.89
CA HIS A 17 -13.53 17.37 -41.54
C HIS A 17 -14.42 18.09 -40.53
N SER A 18 -14.99 17.35 -39.58
CA SER A 18 -15.75 17.93 -38.46
C SER A 18 -14.82 18.19 -37.26
N PRO A 19 -14.71 19.44 -36.78
CA PRO A 19 -13.91 19.77 -35.59
C PRO A 19 -14.47 19.08 -34.33
N LEU A 20 -13.57 18.51 -33.53
CA LEU A 20 -13.89 17.86 -32.26
C LEU A 20 -13.42 18.72 -31.09
N LEU A 21 -14.35 19.12 -30.23
CA LEU A 21 -14.04 19.77 -28.96
C LEU A 21 -13.93 18.72 -27.86
N ILE A 22 -12.78 18.69 -27.19
CA ILE A 22 -12.50 17.78 -26.08
C ILE A 22 -12.31 18.62 -24.81
N CYS A 23 -13.18 18.41 -23.81
CA CYS A 23 -13.06 19.05 -22.51
C CYS A 23 -12.41 18.07 -21.51
N ILE A 24 -11.24 18.45 -21.00
CA ILE A 24 -10.48 17.67 -20.01
C ILE A 24 -10.50 18.40 -18.66
N PRO A 25 -11.07 17.81 -17.60
CA PRO A 25 -10.99 18.38 -16.26
C PRO A 25 -9.53 18.41 -15.78
N THR A 26 -8.98 19.60 -15.54
CA THR A 26 -7.57 19.79 -15.13
C THR A 26 -7.32 19.57 -13.65
N HIS A 27 -8.38 19.58 -12.83
CA HIS A 27 -8.29 19.41 -11.39
C HIS A 27 -9.19 18.25 -10.92
N LEU A 28 -8.59 17.06 -10.80
CA LEU A 28 -9.22 15.92 -10.14
C LEU A 28 -8.78 15.91 -8.67
N PRO A 29 -9.70 15.93 -7.68
CA PRO A 29 -9.33 15.77 -6.28
C PRO A 29 -8.65 14.40 -6.10
N TYR A 30 -7.40 14.42 -5.63
CA TYR A 30 -6.69 13.20 -5.28
C TYR A 30 -7.24 12.65 -3.96
N PHE A 31 -8.00 11.56 -4.04
CA PHE A 31 -8.42 10.80 -2.87
C PHE A 31 -7.34 9.79 -2.51
N LYS A 32 -6.75 9.94 -1.31
CA LYS A 32 -5.91 8.87 -0.77
C LYS A 32 -6.77 7.62 -0.61
N PRO A 33 -6.36 6.47 -1.17
CA PRO A 33 -7.13 5.25 -0.98
C PRO A 33 -7.17 4.92 0.52
N ASN A 34 -8.35 4.50 0.99
CA ASN A 34 -8.48 4.06 2.37
C ASN A 34 -7.49 2.92 2.64
N PRO A 35 -6.69 3.00 3.73
CA PRO A 35 -5.73 1.97 4.04
C PRO A 35 -6.47 0.65 4.28
N LYS A 36 -6.06 -0.39 3.54
CA LYS A 36 -6.66 -1.72 3.60
C LYS A 36 -6.60 -2.26 5.03
N LEU A 37 -7.70 -2.85 5.50
CA LEU A 37 -7.71 -3.61 6.76
C LEU A 37 -6.79 -4.82 6.64
N ARG A 38 -6.03 -5.12 7.69
CA ARG A 38 -5.15 -6.29 7.71
C ARG A 38 -5.84 -7.41 8.46
N PHE A 39 -6.19 -8.45 7.72
CA PHE A 39 -6.84 -9.64 8.27
C PHE A 39 -6.04 -10.27 9.42
N SER A 40 -4.71 -10.28 9.32
CA SER A 40 -3.81 -10.79 10.37
C SER A 40 -3.81 -9.99 11.69
N THR A 41 -4.53 -8.88 11.75
CA THR A 41 -4.57 -8.00 12.94
C THR A 41 -5.95 -7.93 13.60
N ILE A 42 -6.83 -8.87 13.27
CA ILE A 42 -8.16 -8.98 13.88
C ILE A 42 -8.04 -9.31 15.38
N ASP A 43 -8.79 -8.57 16.20
CA ASP A 43 -9.06 -8.94 17.58
C ASP A 43 -10.32 -9.82 17.60
N GLU A 44 -10.15 -11.10 17.90
CA GLU A 44 -11.21 -12.10 17.78
C GLU A 44 -12.35 -11.88 18.79
N GLU A 45 -12.04 -11.49 20.02
CA GLU A 45 -13.05 -11.28 21.05
C GLU A 45 -13.85 -9.99 20.78
N MET A 46 -13.16 -8.92 20.35
CA MET A 46 -13.82 -7.72 19.88
C MET A 46 -14.69 -8.00 18.65
N PHE A 47 -14.19 -8.79 17.69
CA PHE A 47 -14.95 -9.18 16.50
C PHE A 47 -16.22 -9.95 16.87
N LYS A 48 -16.12 -10.96 17.75
CA LYS A 48 -17.28 -11.73 18.23
C LYS A 48 -18.26 -10.85 18.99
N GLN A 49 -17.79 -9.92 19.80
CA GLN A 49 -18.65 -9.00 20.52
C GLN A 49 -19.43 -8.10 19.56
N LEU A 50 -18.75 -7.46 18.60
CA LEU A 50 -19.37 -6.61 17.59
C LEU A 50 -20.37 -7.39 16.73
N LEU A 51 -20.01 -8.62 16.36
CA LEU A 51 -20.86 -9.51 15.56
C LEU A 51 -22.11 -9.92 16.35
N ARG A 52 -21.98 -10.29 17.63
CA ARG A 52 -23.13 -10.56 18.50
C ARG A 52 -24.04 -9.35 18.63
N MET A 53 -23.48 -8.17 18.91
CA MET A 53 -24.26 -6.94 19.05
C MET A 53 -25.10 -6.62 17.79
N GLN A 54 -24.53 -6.83 16.61
CA GLN A 54 -25.21 -6.58 15.35
C GLN A 54 -26.25 -7.66 15.01
N LEU A 55 -25.97 -8.93 15.35
CA LEU A 55 -26.91 -10.03 15.11
C LEU A 55 -28.13 -10.03 16.04
N VAL A 56 -28.07 -9.42 17.22
CA VAL A 56 -29.26 -9.30 18.10
C VAL A 56 -30.41 -8.57 17.41
N GLY A 57 -30.12 -7.65 16.49
CA GLY A 57 -31.15 -6.92 15.73
C GLY A 57 -31.74 -7.70 14.55
N MET A 58 -31.16 -8.85 14.18
CA MET A 58 -31.63 -9.64 13.05
C MET A 58 -32.80 -10.55 13.44
N ASN A 59 -34.00 -10.20 12.96
CA ASN A 59 -35.18 -11.04 13.09
C ASN A 59 -35.20 -12.16 12.05
N LEU A 60 -35.99 -13.20 12.32
CA LEU A 60 -36.30 -14.26 11.36
C LEU A 60 -36.91 -13.66 10.08
N LEU A 61 -36.55 -14.22 8.93
CA LEU A 61 -37.17 -13.86 7.66
C LEU A 61 -38.63 -14.32 7.64
N GLU A 62 -39.55 -13.37 7.61
CA GLU A 62 -40.99 -13.63 7.53
C GLU A 62 -41.39 -14.11 6.13
N GLU A 63 -40.74 -13.56 5.09
CA GLU A 63 -41.01 -13.89 3.69
C GLU A 63 -39.75 -14.45 3.00
N LYS A 64 -39.90 -15.58 2.30
CA LYS A 64 -38.80 -16.29 1.62
C LYS A 64 -38.80 -16.04 0.11
N SER A 65 -38.95 -14.78 -0.30
CA SER A 65 -38.79 -14.42 -1.72
C SER A 65 -37.30 -14.29 -2.08
N SER A 66 -36.98 -14.40 -3.37
CA SER A 66 -35.61 -14.24 -3.87
C SER A 66 -34.98 -12.90 -3.47
N SER A 67 -35.75 -11.80 -3.59
CA SER A 67 -35.28 -10.46 -3.22
C SER A 67 -35.03 -10.31 -1.72
N HIS A 68 -35.88 -10.89 -0.87
CA HIS A 68 -35.67 -10.86 0.58
C HIS A 68 -34.44 -11.67 1.02
N LEU A 69 -34.13 -12.77 0.31
CA LEU A 69 -32.93 -13.55 0.55
C LEU A 69 -31.66 -12.80 0.16
N GLU A 70 -31.66 -12.14 -1.01
CA GLU A 70 -30.52 -11.34 -1.47
C GLU A 70 -30.25 -10.17 -0.51
N ASN A 71 -31.30 -9.42 -0.15
CA ASN A 71 -31.19 -8.32 0.81
C ASN A 71 -30.65 -8.81 2.15
N ARG A 72 -31.05 -10.00 2.60
CA ARG A 72 -30.53 -10.58 3.84
C ARG A 72 -29.07 -10.99 3.71
N ALA A 73 -28.66 -11.50 2.54
CA ALA A 73 -27.26 -11.84 2.28
C ALA A 73 -26.37 -10.58 2.30
N GLU A 74 -26.82 -9.49 1.69
CA GLU A 74 -26.14 -8.19 1.73
C GLU A 74 -26.01 -7.68 3.18
N GLU A 75 -27.09 -7.74 3.96
CA GLU A 75 -27.08 -7.35 5.37
C GLU A 75 -26.07 -8.16 6.20
N LEU A 76 -25.97 -9.47 5.96
CA LEU A 76 -24.97 -10.33 6.61
C LEU A 76 -23.55 -9.95 6.20
N VAL A 77 -23.32 -9.65 4.92
CA VAL A 77 -22.01 -9.21 4.42
C VAL A 77 -21.62 -7.89 5.08
N ASP A 78 -22.54 -6.94 5.19
CA ASP A 78 -22.29 -5.66 5.83
C ASP A 78 -21.95 -5.81 7.32
N ILE A 79 -22.70 -6.65 8.05
CA ILE A 79 -22.42 -6.95 9.45
C ILE A 79 -21.01 -7.53 9.62
N LEU A 80 -20.62 -8.46 8.74
CA LEU A 80 -19.29 -9.06 8.75
C LEU A 80 -18.21 -8.00 8.45
N GLN A 81 -18.43 -7.14 7.46
CA GLN A 81 -17.48 -6.08 7.10
C GLN A 81 -17.33 -5.04 8.20
N LEU A 82 -18.42 -4.60 8.83
CA LEU A 82 -18.41 -3.63 9.94
C LEU A 82 -17.73 -4.21 11.18
N SER A 83 -18.09 -5.44 11.55
CA SER A 83 -17.45 -6.16 12.66
C SER A 83 -15.95 -6.32 12.42
N PHE A 84 -15.57 -6.64 11.18
CA PHE A 84 -14.17 -6.74 10.78
C PHE A 84 -13.44 -5.39 10.83
N ALA A 85 -14.07 -4.32 10.35
CA ALA A 85 -13.50 -2.97 10.38
C ALA A 85 -13.30 -2.44 11.81
N GLY A 86 -14.19 -2.78 12.74
CA GLY A 86 -14.09 -2.40 14.15
C GLY A 86 -13.06 -3.21 14.96
N SER A 87 -12.72 -4.41 14.50
CA SER A 87 -11.82 -5.35 15.20
C SER A 87 -10.42 -5.45 14.58
N ALA A 88 -10.24 -5.10 13.30
CA ALA A 88 -8.96 -5.20 12.60
C ALA A 88 -8.25 -3.84 12.45
N LYS A 89 -6.91 -3.87 12.51
CA LYS A 89 -6.09 -2.66 12.29
C LYS A 89 -5.98 -2.35 10.80
N LYS A 90 -6.13 -1.08 10.44
CA LYS A 90 -5.80 -0.56 9.10
C LYS A 90 -4.31 -0.74 8.80
N SER A 91 -3.96 -0.91 7.53
CA SER A 91 -2.56 -0.91 7.10
C SER A 91 -1.90 0.41 7.47
N LEU A 92 -0.70 0.32 8.04
CA LEU A 92 0.07 1.53 8.34
C LEU A 92 0.43 2.20 7.01
N THR A 93 0.21 3.51 6.91
CA THR A 93 0.55 4.34 5.75
C THR A 93 2.06 4.41 5.46
N HIS A 94 2.89 3.76 6.28
CA HIS A 94 4.33 3.93 6.28
C HIS A 94 5.08 2.67 5.84
N ASN A 95 5.38 2.60 4.54
CA ASN A 95 6.62 1.95 4.10
C ASN A 95 7.79 2.86 4.49
N LYS A 96 8.23 2.86 5.76
CA LYS A 96 9.58 3.36 6.05
C LYS A 96 10.52 2.32 5.46
N GLY A 97 11.07 2.60 4.29
CA GLY A 97 12.10 1.77 3.69
C GLY A 97 13.24 1.51 4.68
N GLN A 98 14.16 0.62 4.31
CA GLN A 98 15.33 0.33 5.14
C GLN A 98 16.07 1.64 5.50
N PRO A 99 16.22 2.02 6.78
CA PRO A 99 16.72 3.35 7.16
C PRO A 99 18.19 3.57 6.76
N TRP A 100 18.95 2.49 6.58
CA TRP A 100 20.31 2.48 6.06
C TRP A 100 20.40 2.64 4.53
N TRP A 101 19.28 2.61 3.80
CA TRP A 101 19.25 2.72 2.34
C TRP A 101 19.41 4.18 1.89
N ASN A 102 20.67 4.60 1.67
CA ASN A 102 21.02 5.98 1.36
C ASN A 102 21.29 6.23 -0.15
N GLN A 103 21.80 7.42 -0.49
CA GLN A 103 22.07 7.79 -1.89
C GLN A 103 23.12 6.90 -2.56
N SER A 104 24.14 6.45 -1.83
CA SER A 104 25.17 5.54 -2.32
C SER A 104 24.58 4.18 -2.72
N CYS A 105 23.66 3.62 -1.91
CA CYS A 105 22.92 2.40 -2.26
C CYS A 105 22.08 2.57 -3.53
N ARG A 106 21.41 3.72 -3.68
CA ARG A 106 20.62 4.06 -4.88
C ARG A 106 21.49 4.16 -6.13
N ASN A 107 22.65 4.81 -6.04
CA ASN A 107 23.59 4.97 -7.15
C ASN A 107 24.20 3.62 -7.57
N ALA A 108 24.57 2.78 -6.60
CA ALA A 108 25.06 1.42 -6.87
C ALA A 108 24.00 0.55 -7.56
N LYS A 109 22.73 0.64 -7.12
CA LYS A 109 21.61 -0.07 -7.77
C LYS A 109 21.39 0.41 -9.20
N LYS A 110 21.47 1.72 -9.46
CA LYS A 110 21.37 2.28 -10.83
C LYS A 110 22.51 1.77 -11.72
N LYS A 111 23.75 1.78 -11.24
CA LYS A 111 24.91 1.27 -12.00
C LYS A 111 24.76 -0.22 -12.32
N TYR A 112 24.37 -1.03 -11.33
CA TYR A 112 24.14 -2.46 -11.54
C TYR A 112 22.99 -2.75 -12.52
N LYS A 113 21.91 -1.96 -12.48
CA LYS A 113 20.83 -2.04 -13.48
C LYS A 113 21.30 -1.70 -14.89
N LYS A 114 22.15 -0.69 -15.08
CA LYS A 114 22.71 -0.36 -16.41
C LYS A 114 23.49 -1.54 -16.99
N ILE A 115 24.27 -2.23 -16.16
CA ILE A 115 24.99 -3.44 -16.57
C ILE A 115 24.00 -4.52 -17.01
N LEU A 116 22.97 -4.80 -16.20
CA LEU A 116 21.91 -5.77 -16.53
C LEU A 116 21.22 -5.49 -17.88
N HIS A 117 21.05 -4.22 -18.25
CA HIS A 117 20.45 -3.84 -19.52
C HIS A 117 21.42 -3.97 -20.72
N GLN A 118 22.73 -3.93 -20.48
CA GLN A 118 23.74 -3.98 -21.54
C GLN A 118 24.30 -5.39 -21.75
N ARG A 119 24.42 -6.18 -20.67
CA ARG A 119 24.98 -7.53 -20.70
C ARG A 119 24.59 -8.33 -19.46
N THR A 120 24.86 -9.63 -19.50
CA THR A 120 24.79 -10.47 -18.29
C THR A 120 25.85 -10.00 -17.26
N PRO A 121 25.47 -9.68 -16.01
CA PRO A 121 26.42 -9.25 -15.00
C PRO A 121 27.37 -10.36 -14.58
N SER A 122 28.66 -10.03 -14.53
CA SER A 122 29.70 -10.89 -13.97
C SER A 122 29.54 -11.02 -12.45
N GLN A 123 30.23 -12.00 -11.86
CA GLN A 123 30.34 -12.10 -10.40
C GLN A 123 30.98 -10.85 -9.79
N ASP A 124 31.92 -10.21 -10.49
CA ASP A 124 32.56 -8.98 -10.03
C ASP A 124 31.57 -7.81 -9.96
N ASP A 125 30.64 -7.71 -10.92
CA ASP A 125 29.59 -6.68 -10.92
C ASP A 125 28.65 -6.86 -9.73
N LYS A 126 28.28 -8.12 -9.43
CA LYS A 126 27.47 -8.49 -8.27
C LYS A 126 28.20 -8.17 -6.97
N LYS A 127 29.49 -8.51 -6.90
CA LYS A 127 30.35 -8.26 -5.73
C LYS A 127 30.52 -6.76 -5.49
N ALA A 128 30.79 -5.98 -6.54
CA ALA A 128 30.90 -4.52 -6.45
C ALA A 128 29.61 -3.87 -5.94
N TYR A 129 28.45 -4.31 -6.43
CA TYR A 129 27.15 -3.83 -5.95
C TYR A 129 26.91 -4.17 -4.47
N ARG A 130 27.09 -5.43 -4.08
CA ARG A 130 26.93 -5.88 -2.68
C ARG A 130 27.93 -5.19 -1.75
N LYS A 131 29.16 -4.94 -2.19
CA LYS A 131 30.19 -4.24 -1.42
C LYS A 131 29.71 -2.85 -0.98
N VAL A 132 29.10 -2.08 -1.88
CA VAL A 132 28.55 -0.76 -1.52
C VAL A 132 27.40 -0.92 -0.53
N ILE A 133 26.45 -1.82 -0.75
CA ILE A 133 25.32 -2.03 0.17
C ILE A 133 25.80 -2.41 1.57
N ASN A 134 26.71 -3.39 1.66
CA ASN A 134 27.21 -3.88 2.93
C ASN A 134 28.00 -2.80 3.67
N LYS A 135 28.79 -1.99 2.95
CA LYS A 135 29.52 -0.85 3.52
C LYS A 135 28.56 0.18 4.11
N GLU A 136 27.57 0.63 3.35
CA GLU A 136 26.64 1.67 3.81
C GLU A 136 25.75 1.17 4.96
N LYS A 137 25.31 -0.10 4.91
CA LYS A 137 24.58 -0.75 6.00
C LYS A 137 25.43 -0.82 7.28
N ALA A 138 26.70 -1.23 7.16
CA ALA A 138 27.63 -1.27 8.28
C ALA A 138 27.87 0.12 8.86
N ASN A 139 28.16 1.12 8.02
CA ASN A 139 28.38 2.50 8.44
C ASN A 139 27.17 3.10 9.18
N PHE A 140 25.96 2.85 8.69
CA PHE A 140 24.74 3.31 9.35
C PHE A 140 24.62 2.75 10.76
N PHE A 141 24.88 1.45 10.93
CA PHE A 141 24.80 0.81 12.23
C PHE A 141 25.96 1.16 13.15
N GLN A 142 27.17 1.33 12.61
CA GLN A 142 28.31 1.84 13.34
C GLN A 142 28.04 3.24 13.89
N LYS A 143 27.60 4.16 13.03
CA LYS A 143 27.19 5.51 13.43
C LYS A 143 26.12 5.48 14.51
N LYS A 144 25.12 4.60 14.38
CA LYS A 144 24.06 4.49 15.37
C LYS A 144 24.57 3.95 16.72
N LEU A 145 25.60 3.09 16.71
CA LEU A 145 26.29 2.65 17.93
C LEU A 145 27.10 3.78 18.55
N ASP A 146 27.84 4.54 17.74
CA ASP A 146 28.68 5.64 18.20
C ASP A 146 27.82 6.80 18.79
N GLU A 147 26.64 7.04 18.23
CA GLU A 147 25.67 8.06 18.68
C GLU A 147 24.83 7.61 19.89
N ALA A 148 24.89 6.33 20.29
CA ALA A 148 24.10 5.82 21.40
C ALA A 148 24.66 6.32 22.74
N CYS A 149 24.14 7.44 23.21
CA CYS A 149 24.59 8.05 24.48
C CYS A 149 23.81 7.55 25.70
N ASN A 150 22.69 6.86 25.51
CA ASN A 150 21.86 6.35 26.61
C ASN A 150 21.63 4.84 26.54
N ALA A 151 21.44 4.23 27.72
CA ALA A 151 21.24 2.79 27.86
C ALA A 151 20.01 2.28 27.07
N LYS A 152 19.02 3.15 26.83
CA LYS A 152 17.81 2.83 26.05
C LYS A 152 18.12 2.67 24.56
N GLU A 153 18.94 3.53 23.98
CA GLU A 153 19.37 3.48 22.58
C GLU A 153 20.29 2.29 22.34
N ALA A 154 21.23 2.04 23.26
CA ALA A 154 22.08 0.86 23.24
C ALA A 154 21.24 -0.44 23.29
N PHE A 155 20.20 -0.48 24.13
CA PHE A 155 19.27 -1.60 24.21
C PHE A 155 18.46 -1.79 22.91
N GLU A 156 17.91 -0.71 22.33
CA GLU A 156 17.19 -0.77 21.05
C GLU A 156 18.06 -1.25 19.88
N ILE A 157 19.35 -0.90 19.87
CA ILE A 157 20.32 -1.37 18.87
C ILE A 157 20.61 -2.88 19.03
N SER A 158 20.81 -3.35 20.27
CA SER A 158 21.06 -4.78 20.56
C SER A 158 19.92 -5.71 20.11
N LYS A 159 18.69 -5.17 20.03
CA LYS A 159 17.49 -5.90 19.59
C LYS A 159 17.50 -6.29 18.11
N TRP A 160 18.37 -5.70 17.29
CA TRP A 160 18.49 -6.01 15.85
C TRP A 160 18.95 -7.45 15.54
N HIS A 161 19.53 -8.17 16.51
CA HIS A 161 20.00 -9.54 16.31
C HIS A 161 18.88 -10.61 16.41
N LYS A 162 17.66 -10.22 16.80
CA LYS A 162 16.51 -11.14 16.86
C LYS A 162 15.62 -10.99 15.61
N SER A 163 16.13 -11.40 14.45
CA SER A 163 15.30 -11.58 13.24
C SER A 163 14.27 -12.68 13.46
N LYS A 164 13.01 -12.44 13.08
CA LYS A 164 12.09 -13.52 12.72
C LYS A 164 11.71 -13.33 11.25
N GLY A 165 12.09 -14.29 10.39
CA GLY A 165 11.59 -14.41 9.01
C GLY A 165 10.07 -14.61 8.99
N GLN A 166 9.36 -14.55 7.86
CA GLN A 166 9.70 -14.97 6.49
C GLN A 166 8.98 -14.08 5.46
N PHE A 167 9.52 -13.95 4.24
CA PHE A 167 8.81 -14.10 2.95
C PHE A 167 9.85 -14.49 1.89
#